data_AF-A0A3L7ZRD6-F1
#
_entry.id   AF-A0A3L7ZRD6-F1
#
_cell.length_a   1.000
_cell.length_b   1.000
_cell.length_c   1.000
_cell.angle_alpha   90.00
_cell.angle_beta   90.00
_cell.angle_gamma   90.00
#
_symmetry.space_group_name_H-M   'P 1'
#
loop_
_entity.id
_entity.type
_entity.pdbx_description
1 polymer ?
#
loop_
_entity_poly.entity_id
_entity_poly.type
_entity_poly.pdbx_seq_one_letter_code
_entity_poly.pdbx_strand_id
1 'polypeptide(L)'
;MLKSYSLLNSRLMRKQFLLTLILCLTSSMTWAERIDVATARKVAESVVRREGATGGLRSAGELPLVYAAAPGQSGSALRSGAMEGAADYFVFNFPGGKGFAIVAGDDRVRPVLGYSDEGSFDPDNLPENLRGWLAGYREQIDWAVDQGTEVSPSLAAEWNAYLNSSPSLRSAGGVLLETATWGQEILTTEKRL
;
A
#
# COMPACT_ATOMS: atom_id res chain seq x y z
N MET A 1 14.58 -61.36 18.57
CA MET A 1 14.97 -59.93 18.64
C MET A 1 14.71 -59.13 17.36
N LEU A 2 14.79 -59.69 16.14
CA LEU A 2 14.67 -58.91 14.89
C LEU A 2 13.31 -58.23 14.61
N LYS A 3 12.19 -58.78 15.09
CA LYS A 3 10.85 -58.17 14.87
C LYS A 3 10.62 -56.86 15.64
N SER A 4 11.34 -56.63 16.75
CA SER A 4 11.17 -55.41 17.57
C SER A 4 11.83 -54.18 16.92
N TYR A 5 12.97 -54.38 16.25
CA TYR A 5 13.71 -53.31 15.58
C TYR A 5 13.02 -52.81 14.30
N SER A 6 12.35 -53.69 13.53
CA SER A 6 11.64 -53.26 12.31
C SER A 6 10.40 -52.41 12.61
N LEU A 7 9.68 -52.72 13.70
CA LEU A 7 8.51 -51.96 14.12
C LEU A 7 8.90 -50.58 14.68
N LEU A 8 10.03 -50.49 15.40
CA LEU A 8 10.57 -49.22 15.91
C LEU A 8 10.99 -48.28 14.77
N ASN A 9 11.68 -48.80 13.74
CA ASN A 9 12.05 -48.02 12.55
C ASN A 9 10.84 -47.54 11.75
N SER A 10 9.78 -48.35 11.61
CA SER A 10 8.56 -47.91 10.91
C SER A 10 7.83 -46.78 11.64
N ARG A 11 7.85 -46.78 12.98
CA ARG A 11 7.27 -45.71 13.80
C ARG A 11 8.13 -44.44 13.79
N LEU A 12 9.46 -44.59 13.73
CA LEU A 12 10.41 -43.48 13.62
C LEU A 12 10.36 -42.82 12.22
N MET A 13 10.35 -43.60 11.14
CA MET A 13 10.24 -43.11 9.75
C MET A 13 8.87 -42.47 9.48
N ARG A 14 7.75 -42.99 10.03
CA ARG A 14 6.43 -42.33 9.94
C ARG A 14 6.39 -40.97 10.63
N LYS A 15 7.03 -40.82 11.80
CA LYS A 15 7.13 -39.53 12.50
C LYS A 15 8.02 -38.53 11.75
N GLN A 16 9.14 -38.98 11.19
CA GLN A 16 9.98 -38.11 10.37
C GLN A 16 9.30 -37.67 9.08
N PHE A 17 8.54 -38.58 8.44
CA PHE A 17 7.72 -38.24 7.28
C PHE A 17 6.59 -37.24 7.61
N LEU A 18 5.97 -37.37 8.79
CA LEU A 18 4.98 -36.41 9.30
C LEU A 18 5.61 -35.04 9.60
N LEU A 19 6.83 -34.98 10.14
CA LEU A 19 7.54 -33.73 10.40
C LEU A 19 7.98 -33.02 9.12
N THR A 20 8.45 -33.74 8.10
CA THR A 20 8.74 -33.14 6.78
C THR A 20 7.49 -32.73 6.02
N LEU A 21 6.37 -33.45 6.17
CA LEU A 21 5.10 -33.05 5.57
C LEU A 21 4.57 -31.73 6.18
N ILE A 22 4.66 -31.57 7.51
CA ILE A 22 4.28 -30.33 8.20
C ILE A 22 5.19 -29.16 7.79
N LEU A 23 6.49 -29.38 7.63
CA LEU A 23 7.45 -28.36 7.18
C LEU A 23 7.23 -27.94 5.71
N CYS A 24 6.82 -28.87 4.84
CA CYS A 24 6.48 -28.56 3.45
C CYS A 24 5.15 -27.81 3.34
N LEU A 25 4.16 -28.11 4.19
CA LEU A 25 2.85 -27.42 4.16
C LEU A 25 2.94 -25.95 4.61
N THR A 26 3.89 -25.59 5.48
CA THR A 26 4.08 -24.20 5.91
C THR A 26 4.84 -23.35 4.89
N SER A 27 5.44 -23.97 3.88
CA SER A 27 6.25 -23.27 2.87
C SER A 27 5.44 -22.76 1.66
N SER A 28 4.13 -23.01 1.61
CA SER A 28 3.31 -22.80 0.41
C SER A 28 2.43 -21.53 0.41
N MET A 29 2.66 -20.57 1.30
CA MET A 29 1.80 -19.37 1.39
C MET A 29 2.61 -18.08 1.41
N THR A 30 3.17 -17.73 0.25
CA THR A 30 3.50 -16.33 -0.06
C THR A 30 2.94 -16.02 -1.44
N TRP A 31 1.61 -16.06 -1.56
CA TRP A 31 0.95 -15.49 -2.71
C TRP A 31 0.91 -13.99 -2.48
N ALA A 32 1.45 -13.24 -3.43
CA ALA A 32 1.19 -11.81 -3.52
C ALA A 32 -0.35 -11.63 -3.51
N GLU A 33 -0.87 -10.96 -2.50
CA GLU A 33 -2.31 -10.89 -2.23
C GLU A 33 -2.76 -9.44 -2.33
N ARG A 34 -4.01 -9.24 -2.77
CA ARG A 34 -4.67 -7.95 -2.64
C ARG A 34 -4.60 -7.53 -1.17
N ILE A 35 -4.27 -6.27 -0.93
CA ILE A 35 -3.96 -5.75 0.40
C ILE A 35 -5.24 -5.20 1.05
N ASP A 36 -5.40 -5.45 2.35
CA ASP A 36 -6.52 -4.90 3.11
C ASP A 36 -6.33 -3.42 3.50
N VAL A 37 -7.43 -2.77 3.85
CA VAL A 37 -7.44 -1.35 4.27
C VAL A 37 -6.53 -1.13 5.48
N ALA A 38 -6.43 -2.10 6.39
CA ALA A 38 -5.63 -1.99 7.61
C ALA A 38 -4.12 -1.93 7.30
N THR A 39 -3.67 -2.75 6.37
CA THR A 39 -2.28 -2.79 5.89
C THR A 39 -1.95 -1.54 5.09
N ALA A 40 -2.86 -1.12 4.20
CA ALA A 40 -2.70 0.14 3.46
C ALA A 40 -2.62 1.36 4.40
N ARG A 41 -3.42 1.36 5.47
CA ARG A 41 -3.38 2.40 6.51
C ARG A 41 -2.03 2.44 7.23
N LYS A 42 -1.45 1.29 7.61
CA LYS A 42 -0.10 1.24 8.20
C LYS A 42 0.96 1.84 7.29
N VAL A 43 0.87 1.57 5.98
CA VAL A 43 1.75 2.21 4.98
C VAL A 43 1.55 3.72 4.99
N ALA A 44 0.30 4.21 4.95
CA ALA A 44 0.02 5.65 5.03
C ALA A 44 0.56 6.29 6.32
N GLU A 45 0.39 5.65 7.48
CA GLU A 45 0.96 6.11 8.76
C GLU A 45 2.48 6.25 8.71
N SER A 46 3.16 5.32 8.03
CA SER A 46 4.60 5.40 7.86
C SER A 46 5.05 6.53 6.94
N VAL A 47 4.25 6.92 5.94
CA VAL A 47 4.46 8.14 5.13
C VAL A 47 4.37 9.38 6.01
N VAL A 48 3.33 9.50 6.84
CA VAL A 48 3.15 10.67 7.73
C VAL A 48 4.33 10.85 8.68
N ARG A 49 4.86 9.75 9.24
CA ARG A 49 6.03 9.82 10.12
C ARG A 49 7.30 10.26 9.39
N ARG A 50 7.43 9.94 8.10
CA ARG A 50 8.59 10.30 7.28
C ARG A 50 8.61 11.80 6.94
N GLU A 51 7.47 12.34 6.52
CA GLU A 51 7.36 13.73 6.05
C GLU A 51 7.21 14.75 7.19
N GLY A 52 7.36 14.33 8.46
CA GLY A 52 7.39 15.26 9.60
C GLY A 52 6.04 15.91 9.94
N ALA A 53 4.93 15.47 9.34
CA ALA A 53 3.57 15.88 9.69
C ALA A 53 3.09 15.33 11.06
N THR A 54 4.05 14.99 11.94
CA THR A 54 3.86 14.46 13.30
C THR A 54 3.45 15.53 14.31
N GLY A 55 3.54 16.83 13.97
CA GLY A 55 3.14 17.93 14.86
C GLY A 55 1.66 17.90 15.29
N GLY A 56 0.80 17.17 14.56
CA GLY A 56 -0.63 17.00 14.86
C GLY A 56 -1.06 15.58 15.24
N LEU A 57 -0.20 14.57 15.10
CA LEU A 57 -0.51 13.18 15.46
C LEU A 57 -0.32 12.94 16.97
N ARG A 58 -0.97 13.74 17.82
CA ARG A 58 -1.10 13.41 19.22
C ARG A 58 -2.19 12.36 19.37
N SER A 59 -1.78 11.10 19.41
CA SER A 59 -2.54 9.93 19.86
C SER A 59 -3.95 9.74 19.27
N ALA A 60 -4.11 8.66 18.48
CA ALA A 60 -5.40 8.00 18.21
C ALA A 60 -6.41 8.64 17.25
N GLY A 61 -6.03 9.60 16.41
CA GLY A 61 -6.82 9.93 15.22
C GLY A 61 -6.47 8.98 14.08
N GLU A 62 -7.30 7.96 13.83
CA GLU A 62 -7.14 7.07 12.66
C GLU A 62 -7.10 7.90 11.37
N LEU A 63 -6.15 7.63 10.46
CA LEU A 63 -6.09 8.34 9.17
C LEU A 63 -7.38 8.11 8.36
N PRO A 64 -8.23 9.13 8.10
CA PRO A 64 -9.49 8.89 7.40
C PRO A 64 -9.24 8.32 5.99
N LEU A 65 -9.81 7.14 5.72
CA LEU A 65 -9.89 6.59 4.37
C LEU A 65 -10.94 7.41 3.61
N VAL A 66 -10.51 8.17 2.62
CA VAL A 66 -11.39 9.08 1.86
C VAL A 66 -11.77 8.53 0.50
N TYR A 67 -10.99 7.60 -0.04
CA TYR A 67 -11.26 6.98 -1.33
C TYR A 67 -10.62 5.59 -1.43
N ALA A 68 -11.27 4.66 -2.12
CA ALA A 68 -10.58 3.51 -2.68
C ALA A 68 -11.08 3.21 -4.10
N ALA A 69 -10.16 2.89 -4.99
CA ALA A 69 -10.47 2.52 -6.37
C ALA A 69 -10.87 1.04 -6.42
N ALA A 70 -12.09 0.74 -6.87
CA ALA A 70 -12.48 -0.65 -7.14
C ALA A 70 -11.90 -1.11 -8.49
N PRO A 71 -11.38 -2.37 -8.57
CA PRO A 71 -10.86 -2.94 -9.81
C PRO A 71 -11.90 -2.93 -10.93
N GLY A 72 -11.47 -2.64 -12.15
CA GLY A 72 -12.34 -2.66 -13.34
C GLY A 72 -13.45 -1.60 -13.37
N GLN A 73 -13.47 -0.63 -12.43
CA GLN A 73 -14.41 0.50 -12.46
C GLN A 73 -13.70 1.81 -12.77
N SER A 74 -14.20 2.54 -13.77
CA SER A 74 -13.75 3.90 -14.08
C SER A 74 -14.31 4.96 -13.11
N GLY A 75 -15.29 4.61 -12.26
CA GLY A 75 -15.96 5.52 -11.32
C GLY A 75 -15.54 5.37 -9.85
N SER A 76 -15.87 6.39 -9.05
CA SER A 76 -15.66 6.43 -7.60
C SER A 76 -16.54 5.40 -6.88
N ALA A 77 -15.95 4.30 -6.41
CA ALA A 77 -16.64 3.40 -5.48
C ALA A 77 -16.60 4.04 -4.09
N LEU A 78 -17.74 4.57 -3.67
CA LEU A 78 -17.91 5.47 -2.53
C LEU A 78 -17.55 4.88 -1.15
N ARG A 79 -17.06 5.82 -0.31
CA ARG A 79 -17.39 6.08 1.12
C ARG A 79 -17.10 4.99 2.16
N SER A 80 -16.01 5.23 2.89
CA SER A 80 -15.90 5.11 4.36
C SER A 80 -16.88 4.12 5.01
N GLY A 81 -16.62 2.83 4.87
CA GLY A 81 -17.39 1.79 5.54
C GLY A 81 -16.99 0.43 5.01
N ALA A 82 -16.16 -0.28 5.78
CA ALA A 82 -15.79 -1.70 5.62
C ALA A 82 -15.89 -2.22 4.16
N MET A 83 -14.85 -1.99 3.36
CA MET A 83 -14.73 -2.72 2.10
C MET A 83 -14.44 -4.19 2.39
N GLU A 84 -15.45 -5.03 2.22
CA GLU A 84 -15.29 -6.45 1.87
C GLU A 84 -14.99 -6.49 0.35
N GLY A 85 -13.74 -6.19 -0.03
CA GLY A 85 -13.35 -6.19 -1.43
C GLY A 85 -11.94 -5.68 -1.68
N ALA A 86 -11.31 -6.22 -2.73
CA ALA A 86 -10.03 -5.74 -3.24
C ALA A 86 -10.18 -4.34 -3.85
N ALA A 87 -9.23 -3.45 -3.58
CA ALA A 87 -9.11 -2.15 -4.23
C ALA A 87 -7.78 -2.09 -5.00
N ASP A 88 -7.71 -1.29 -6.06
CA ASP A 88 -6.46 -1.02 -6.77
C ASP A 88 -5.55 -0.09 -5.96
N TYR A 89 -6.15 0.90 -5.30
CA TYR A 89 -5.46 1.79 -4.37
C TYR A 89 -6.42 2.40 -3.35
N PHE A 90 -5.85 2.86 -2.25
CA PHE A 90 -6.51 3.54 -1.15
C PHE A 90 -5.95 4.95 -0.99
N VAL A 91 -6.78 5.91 -0.59
CA VAL A 91 -6.35 7.28 -0.30
C VAL A 91 -6.71 7.66 1.12
N PHE A 92 -5.72 8.12 1.87
CA PHE A 92 -5.85 8.53 3.26
C PHE A 92 -5.48 10.00 3.41
N ASN A 93 -6.39 10.81 3.94
CA ASN A 93 -6.07 12.20 4.28
C ASN A 93 -5.35 12.27 5.61
N PHE A 94 -4.38 13.19 5.73
CA PHE A 94 -3.69 13.45 6.97
C PHE A 94 -4.50 14.47 7.81
N PRO A 95 -4.53 14.33 9.15
CA PRO A 95 -5.30 15.23 10.00
C PRO A 95 -4.91 16.70 9.83
N GLY A 96 -5.91 17.58 9.89
CA GLY A 96 -5.69 19.03 9.84
C GLY A 96 -5.32 19.60 8.46
N GLY A 97 -5.65 18.89 7.37
CA GLY A 97 -5.36 19.36 6.01
C GLY A 97 -3.86 19.40 5.71
N LYS A 98 -3.12 18.45 6.29
CA LYS A 98 -1.66 18.33 6.17
C LYS A 98 -1.23 17.34 5.09
N GLY A 99 -2.04 17.20 4.04
CA GLY A 99 -1.75 16.33 2.93
C GLY A 99 -2.49 15.00 2.96
N PHE A 100 -2.00 14.06 2.16
CA PHE A 100 -2.63 12.76 1.93
C PHE A 100 -1.61 11.77 1.38
N ALA A 101 -1.92 10.47 1.49
CA ALA A 101 -1.18 9.39 0.85
C ALA A 101 -2.09 8.54 -0.03
N ILE A 102 -1.60 8.19 -1.21
CA ILE A 102 -2.20 7.21 -2.12
C ILE A 102 -1.37 5.93 -2.03
N VAL A 103 -1.98 4.87 -1.51
CA VAL A 103 -1.35 3.58 -1.21
C VAL A 103 -1.89 2.52 -2.15
N ALA A 104 -1.02 1.71 -2.73
CA ALA A 104 -1.43 0.62 -3.60
C ALA A 104 -2.23 -0.45 -2.83
N GLY A 105 -3.19 -1.07 -3.51
CA GLY A 105 -3.98 -2.17 -2.98
C GLY A 105 -3.49 -3.56 -3.39
N ASP A 106 -2.30 -3.67 -4.00
CA ASP A 106 -1.66 -4.94 -4.34
C ASP A 106 -0.14 -4.83 -4.13
N ASP A 107 0.49 -5.88 -3.58
CA ASP A 107 1.92 -5.89 -3.27
C ASP A 107 2.82 -6.16 -4.50
N ARG A 108 2.21 -6.44 -5.67
CA ARG A 108 2.89 -6.51 -6.98
C ARG A 108 3.32 -5.17 -7.53
N VAL A 109 2.85 -4.07 -6.96
CA VAL A 109 3.24 -2.71 -7.32
C VAL A 109 3.85 -1.98 -6.12
N ARG A 110 4.39 -0.77 -6.34
CA ARG A 110 5.01 0.01 -5.26
C ARG A 110 3.99 0.42 -4.18
N PRO A 111 4.38 0.41 -2.89
CA PRO A 111 3.47 0.68 -1.78
C PRO A 111 2.84 2.06 -1.79
N VAL A 112 3.60 3.09 -2.15
CA VAL A 112 3.12 4.48 -2.22
C VAL A 112 3.15 4.92 -3.68
N LEU A 113 1.96 5.21 -4.21
CA LEU A 113 1.78 5.70 -5.58
C LEU A 113 1.99 7.22 -5.66
N GLY A 114 1.63 7.93 -4.58
CA GLY A 114 1.83 9.35 -4.45
C GLY A 114 1.49 9.83 -3.04
N TYR A 115 1.98 11.01 -2.69
CA TYR A 115 1.61 11.67 -1.45
C TYR A 115 1.72 13.19 -1.62
N SER A 116 1.10 13.91 -0.70
CA SER A 116 1.30 15.34 -0.48
C SER A 116 1.43 15.57 1.02
N ASP A 117 2.20 16.58 1.42
CA ASP A 117 2.37 17.08 2.79
C ASP A 117 1.50 18.33 3.07
N GLU A 118 0.67 18.74 2.11
CA GLU A 118 -0.25 19.87 2.21
C GLU A 118 -1.63 19.60 1.58
N GLY A 119 -2.63 20.33 2.06
CA GLY A 119 -4.00 20.21 1.55
C GLY A 119 -4.68 18.89 1.93
N SER A 120 -5.64 18.47 1.11
CA SER A 120 -6.41 17.25 1.32
C SER A 120 -6.90 16.70 -0.02
N PHE A 121 -6.99 15.38 -0.12
CA PHE A 121 -7.62 14.73 -1.26
C PHE A 121 -9.15 14.81 -1.13
N ASP A 122 -9.79 15.35 -2.17
CA ASP A 122 -11.25 15.36 -2.32
C ASP A 122 -11.61 14.59 -3.60
N PRO A 123 -12.16 13.36 -3.49
CA PRO A 123 -12.48 12.54 -4.66
C PRO A 123 -13.57 13.16 -5.55
N ASP A 124 -14.42 14.02 -4.99
CA ASP A 124 -15.51 14.66 -5.72
C ASP A 124 -15.04 15.91 -6.48
N ASN A 125 -13.82 16.40 -6.19
CA ASN A 125 -13.25 17.62 -6.76
C ASN A 125 -11.79 17.46 -7.21
N LEU A 126 -11.51 16.43 -8.01
CA LEU A 126 -10.17 16.19 -8.57
C LEU A 126 -9.92 16.99 -9.86
N PRO A 127 -8.75 17.65 -10.00
CA PRO A 127 -8.28 18.16 -11.28
C PRO A 127 -8.22 17.06 -12.36
N GLU A 128 -8.54 17.40 -13.61
CA GLU A 128 -8.64 16.42 -14.70
C GLU A 128 -7.32 15.66 -14.95
N ASN A 129 -6.18 16.36 -14.84
CA ASN A 129 -4.86 15.74 -14.95
C ASN A 129 -4.62 14.69 -13.85
N LEU A 130 -5.04 14.97 -12.61
CA LEU A 130 -4.93 14.04 -11.49
C LEU A 130 -5.84 12.83 -11.69
N ARG A 131 -7.06 13.05 -12.20
CA ARG A 131 -7.99 11.98 -12.58
C ARG A 131 -7.40 11.05 -13.64
N GLY A 132 -6.81 11.60 -14.70
CA GLY A 132 -6.13 10.83 -15.74
C GLY A 132 -4.94 10.03 -15.21
N TRP A 133 -4.11 10.63 -14.34
CA TRP A 133 -2.99 9.95 -13.71
C TRP A 133 -3.43 8.77 -12.82
N LEU A 134 -4.48 8.97 -12.02
CA LEU A 134 -5.06 7.91 -11.18
C LEU A 134 -5.75 6.81 -12.00
N ALA A 135 -6.32 7.13 -13.16
CA ALA A 135 -6.81 6.12 -14.10
C ALA A 135 -5.65 5.25 -14.63
N GLY A 136 -4.54 5.86 -15.02
CA GLY A 136 -3.35 5.12 -15.46
C GLY A 136 -2.75 4.21 -14.39
N TYR A 137 -2.86 4.55 -13.10
CA TYR A 137 -2.46 3.63 -12.03
C TYR A 137 -3.37 2.41 -11.90
N ARG A 138 -4.70 2.58 -12.03
CA ARG A 138 -5.64 1.44 -12.03
C ARG A 138 -5.26 0.46 -13.12
N GLU A 139 -5.09 0.96 -14.35
CA GLU A 139 -4.70 0.14 -15.50
C GLU A 139 -3.38 -0.62 -15.27
N GLN A 140 -2.38 0.03 -14.67
CA GLN A 140 -1.10 -0.61 -14.34
C GLN A 140 -1.24 -1.70 -13.28
N ILE A 141 -2.09 -1.47 -12.27
CA ILE A 141 -2.31 -2.40 -11.15
C ILE A 141 -3.11 -3.60 -11.64
N ASP A 142 -4.20 -3.37 -12.37
CA ASP A 142 -4.98 -4.42 -13.02
C ASP A 142 -4.10 -5.27 -13.94
N TRP A 143 -3.28 -4.63 -14.78
CA TRP A 143 -2.34 -5.35 -15.65
C TRP A 143 -1.33 -6.19 -14.84
N ALA A 144 -0.75 -5.65 -13.77
CA ALA A 144 0.22 -6.36 -12.95
C ALA A 144 -0.40 -7.61 -12.29
N VAL A 145 -1.66 -7.51 -11.87
CA VAL A 145 -2.43 -8.62 -11.26
C VAL A 145 -2.81 -9.65 -12.31
N ASP A 146 -3.32 -9.24 -13.47
CA ASP A 146 -3.72 -10.13 -14.56
C ASP A 146 -2.53 -10.94 -15.10
N GLN A 147 -1.34 -10.34 -15.17
CA GLN A 147 -0.13 -11.02 -15.60
C GLN A 147 0.49 -11.91 -14.51
N GLY A 148 -0.03 -11.88 -13.27
CA GLY A 148 0.57 -12.60 -12.16
C GLY A 148 2.02 -12.18 -11.91
N THR A 149 2.31 -10.89 -12.07
CA THR A 149 3.69 -10.36 -12.03
C THR A 149 4.42 -10.81 -10.77
N GLU A 150 5.61 -11.38 -10.94
CA GLU A 150 6.45 -11.80 -9.81
C GLU A 150 6.97 -10.57 -9.04
N VAL A 151 6.83 -10.60 -7.73
CA VAL A 151 7.34 -9.55 -6.85
C VAL A 151 8.85 -9.66 -6.74
N SER A 152 9.56 -8.66 -7.27
CA SER A 152 11.02 -8.60 -7.11
C SER A 152 11.43 -8.45 -5.62
N PRO A 153 12.60 -8.98 -5.20
CA PRO A 153 13.06 -8.87 -3.82
C PRO A 153 13.18 -7.42 -3.32
N SER A 154 13.55 -6.48 -4.20
CA SER A 154 13.63 -5.06 -3.87
C SER A 154 12.27 -4.43 -3.58
N LEU A 155 11.24 -4.83 -4.34
CA LEU A 155 9.86 -4.39 -4.11
C LEU A 155 9.31 -4.94 -2.79
N ALA A 156 9.52 -6.23 -2.53
CA ALA A 156 9.16 -6.84 -1.24
C ALA A 156 9.88 -6.17 -0.07
N ALA A 157 11.15 -5.80 -0.23
CA ALA A 157 11.89 -5.04 0.78
C ALA A 157 11.30 -3.63 0.98
N GLU A 158 10.88 -2.95 -0.10
CA GLU A 158 10.20 -1.64 -0.02
C GLU A 158 8.90 -1.75 0.79
N TRP A 159 8.03 -2.72 0.50
CA TRP A 159 6.82 -3.02 1.28
C TRP A 159 7.13 -3.25 2.77
N ASN A 160 8.09 -4.14 3.06
CA ASN A 160 8.51 -4.42 4.43
C ASN A 160 9.05 -3.18 5.15
N ALA A 161 9.69 -2.25 4.44
CA ALA A 161 10.21 -1.03 5.02
C ALA A 161 9.07 -0.08 5.46
N TYR A 162 8.00 0.06 4.68
CA TYR A 162 6.81 0.82 5.08
C TYR A 162 6.07 0.14 6.24
N LEU A 163 5.83 -1.18 6.15
CA LEU A 163 5.11 -1.94 7.18
C LEU A 163 5.84 -1.96 8.53
N ASN A 164 7.16 -2.14 8.51
CA ASN A 164 8.00 -2.14 9.71
C ASN A 164 8.46 -0.74 10.10
N SER A 165 7.84 0.32 9.55
CA SER A 165 8.12 1.69 9.98
C SER A 165 9.59 2.12 9.80
N SER A 166 10.32 1.44 8.92
CA SER A 166 11.75 1.63 8.64
C SER A 166 12.04 1.97 7.15
N PRO A 167 11.36 2.96 6.54
CA PRO A 167 11.56 3.29 5.13
C PRO A 167 12.86 4.08 4.91
N SER A 168 14.01 3.40 4.94
CA SER A 168 15.32 3.99 4.61
C SER A 168 15.87 3.56 3.24
N LEU A 169 15.07 2.89 2.40
CA LEU A 169 15.57 2.25 1.17
C LEU A 169 15.73 3.16 -0.06
N ARG A 170 15.43 4.46 0.04
CA ARG A 170 15.79 5.42 -1.02
C ARG A 170 16.89 6.34 -0.54
N SER A 171 17.92 6.48 -1.37
CA SER A 171 18.93 7.54 -1.27
C SER A 171 18.24 8.84 -0.88
N ALA A 172 18.59 9.39 0.29
CA ALA A 172 18.24 10.72 0.75
C ALA A 172 18.94 11.82 -0.09
N GLY A 173 19.10 11.59 -1.40
CA GLY A 173 19.90 12.43 -2.31
C GLY A 173 19.07 13.22 -3.32
N GLY A 174 17.75 13.07 -3.34
CA GLY A 174 16.88 13.95 -4.11
C GLY A 174 16.63 15.23 -3.32
N VAL A 175 17.22 16.35 -3.75
CA VAL A 175 16.84 17.66 -3.25
C VAL A 175 15.48 18.02 -3.85
N LEU A 176 14.47 18.25 -3.00
CA LEU A 176 13.21 18.82 -3.44
C LEU A 176 13.51 20.22 -3.98
N LEU A 177 13.30 20.41 -5.28
CA LEU A 177 13.39 21.74 -5.88
C LEU A 177 12.06 22.43 -5.62
N GLU A 178 12.10 23.55 -4.91
CA GLU A 178 10.93 24.42 -4.78
C GLU A 178 10.55 24.91 -6.18
N THR A 179 9.35 24.53 -6.63
CA THR A 179 8.81 24.92 -7.93
C THR A 179 7.56 25.77 -7.73
N ALA A 180 7.27 26.65 -8.67
CA ALA A 180 6.10 27.51 -8.60
C ALA A 180 4.80 26.70 -8.76
N THR A 181 3.77 27.06 -7.97
CA THR A 181 2.44 26.41 -7.93
C THR A 181 1.51 26.91 -9.06
N TRP A 182 1.96 26.75 -10.31
CA TRP A 182 1.18 27.17 -11.48
C TRP A 182 -0.13 26.38 -11.61
N GLY A 183 -1.25 27.09 -11.78
CA GLY A 183 -2.57 26.52 -12.05
C GLY A 183 -3.05 26.81 -13.48
N GLN A 184 -4.21 26.24 -13.84
CA GLN A 184 -4.87 26.54 -15.11
C GLN A 184 -5.85 27.72 -15.02
N GLU A 185 -6.08 28.27 -13.82
CA GLU A 185 -6.89 29.47 -13.67
C GLU A 185 -6.20 30.72 -14.23
N ILE A 186 -7.00 31.57 -14.87
CA ILE A 186 -6.57 32.93 -15.22
C ILE A 186 -6.48 33.71 -13.91
N LEU A 187 -5.31 34.34 -13.66
CA LEU A 187 -5.12 35.27 -12.56
C LEU A 187 -6.09 36.44 -12.68
N THR A 188 -7.23 36.36 -11.99
CA THR A 188 -8.09 37.51 -11.74
C THR A 188 -7.42 38.35 -10.66
N THR A 189 -7.29 39.65 -10.90
CA THR A 189 -6.42 40.59 -10.16
C THR A 189 -6.84 40.88 -8.71
N GLU A 190 -7.56 39.98 -8.03
CA GLU A 190 -8.00 40.17 -6.64
C GLU A 190 -7.10 39.51 -5.58
N LYS A 191 -6.13 38.67 -5.94
CA LYS A 191 -5.18 38.09 -4.96
C LYS A 191 -3.83 38.82 -4.91
N ARG A 192 -3.90 40.15 -4.81
CA ARG A 192 -2.74 41.00 -4.47
C ARG A 192 -3.07 41.90 -3.28
N LEU A 193 -3.37 41.29 -2.13
CA LEU A 193 -3.21 41.89 -0.80
C LEU A 193 -2.84 40.79 0.19
#